data_AF-A0A1G6WSJ4-F1
#
_entry.id   AF-A0A1G6WSJ4-F1
#
_cell.length_a   1.000
_cell.length_b   1.000
_cell.length_c   1.000
_cell.angle_alpha   90.00
_cell.angle_beta   90.00
_cell.angle_gamma   90.00
#
_symmetry.space_group_name_H-M   'P 1'
#
loop_
_entity.id
_entity.type
_entity.pdbx_description
1 polymer ?
#
loop_
_entity_poly.entity_id
_entity_poly.type
_entity_poly.pdbx_seq_one_letter_code
_entity_poly.pdbx_strand_id
1 'polypeptide(L)'
;MNQLITITTEYLSTSRTLDILNLVRFEESKQVYVYNHEGTHYRVFENLVELIHFFELGKEPLYSFDSEEDLDKFLEQLPLKEGKRPLNLKLNYRYRDGANYKQFGWVIFANPRCITPRKANEELKEKLIYSEYFVPQDWGLPKLQKHAYDPEIDHEWHEFENFEWTDEDATDEREISRFLNEIEKGYEV
;
A
#
# COMPACT_ATOMS: atom_id res chain seq x y z
N MET A 1 -9.52 -11.99 11.81
CA MET A 1 -9.06 -13.28 11.27
C MET A 1 -8.63 -13.05 9.84
N ASN A 2 -7.48 -13.58 9.44
CA ASN A 2 -7.04 -13.51 8.06
C ASN A 2 -7.87 -14.50 7.21
N GLN A 3 -8.27 -14.10 6.02
CA GLN A 3 -8.79 -14.99 5.00
C GLN A 3 -7.61 -15.61 4.24
N LEU A 4 -7.57 -16.94 4.19
CA LEU A 4 -6.55 -17.71 3.47
C LEU A 4 -6.98 -17.90 2.02
N ILE A 5 -6.14 -17.47 1.08
CA ILE A 5 -6.34 -17.70 -0.35
C ILE A 5 -5.14 -18.46 -0.89
N THR A 6 -5.34 -19.71 -1.32
CA THR A 6 -4.29 -20.48 -2.01
C THR A 6 -4.08 -19.92 -3.41
N ILE A 7 -2.86 -19.46 -3.71
CA ILE A 7 -2.47 -18.99 -5.04
C ILE A 7 -2.10 -20.19 -5.91
N THR A 8 -1.18 -21.02 -5.41
CA THR A 8 -0.75 -22.26 -6.07
C THR A 8 -0.28 -23.28 -5.03
N THR A 9 -0.34 -24.54 -5.42
CA THR A 9 0.20 -25.69 -4.69
C THR A 9 1.16 -26.39 -5.63
N GLU A 10 2.45 -26.33 -5.31
CA GLU A 10 3.49 -27.01 -6.07
C GLU A 10 3.80 -28.37 -5.44
N TYR A 11 3.66 -29.44 -6.21
CA TYR A 11 4.00 -30.80 -5.75
C TYR A 11 5.49 -31.06 -6.00
N LEU A 12 6.27 -31.09 -4.91
CA LEU A 12 7.70 -31.43 -4.96
C LEU A 12 7.90 -32.95 -5.02
N SER A 13 7.01 -33.71 -4.39
CA SER A 13 6.90 -35.17 -4.52
C SER A 13 5.46 -35.61 -4.20
N THR A 14 5.21 -36.92 -4.20
CA THR A 14 3.90 -37.49 -3.81
C THR A 14 3.49 -37.17 -2.37
N SER A 15 4.45 -36.83 -1.51
CA SER A 15 4.23 -36.57 -0.09
C SER A 15 4.76 -35.20 0.35
N ARG A 16 5.14 -34.30 -0.56
CA ARG A 16 5.70 -32.99 -0.24
C ARG A 16 5.11 -31.93 -1.14
N THR A 17 4.52 -30.91 -0.53
CA THR A 17 3.94 -29.76 -1.25
C THR A 17 4.54 -28.46 -0.75
N LEU A 18 4.54 -27.48 -1.63
CA LEU A 18 4.80 -26.08 -1.30
C LEU A 18 3.56 -25.29 -1.69
N ASP A 19 2.84 -24.81 -0.69
CA ASP A 19 1.67 -23.97 -0.86
C ASP A 19 2.09 -22.50 -0.80
N ILE A 20 1.69 -21.73 -1.81
CA ILE A 20 1.85 -20.28 -1.83
C ILE A 20 0.49 -19.69 -1.49
N LEU A 21 0.41 -19.06 -0.31
CA LEU A 21 -0.82 -18.52 0.23
C LEU A 21 -0.77 -16.99 0.24
N ASN A 22 -1.91 -16.37 -0.02
CA ASN A 22 -2.13 -14.96 0.27
C ASN A 22 -3.08 -14.83 1.46
N LEU A 23 -2.57 -14.28 2.56
CA LEU A 23 -3.34 -13.97 3.74
C LEU A 23 -3.95 -12.58 3.56
N VAL A 24 -5.27 -12.45 3.64
CA VAL A 24 -5.97 -11.18 3.41
C VAL A 24 -6.77 -10.78 4.64
N ARG A 25 -6.66 -9.52 5.09
CA ARG A 25 -7.49 -8.99 6.17
C ARG A 25 -7.81 -7.53 5.89
N PHE A 26 -9.10 -7.23 5.68
CA PHE A 26 -9.57 -5.92 5.21
C PHE A 26 -8.86 -5.51 3.91
N GLU A 27 -7.99 -4.50 3.96
CA GLU A 27 -7.23 -3.96 2.84
C GLU A 27 -5.74 -4.37 2.88
N GLU A 28 -5.34 -5.20 3.85
CA GLU A 28 -3.97 -5.71 3.99
C GLU A 28 -3.88 -7.13 3.40
N SER A 29 -2.76 -7.43 2.74
CA SER A 29 -2.44 -8.80 2.33
C SER A 29 -0.96 -9.13 2.52
N LYS A 30 -0.68 -10.39 2.87
CA LYS A 30 0.69 -10.91 3.00
C LYS A 30 0.78 -12.26 2.31
N GLN A 31 1.76 -12.39 1.41
CA GLN A 31 2.10 -13.68 0.83
C GLN A 31 2.97 -14.47 1.82
N VAL A 32 2.64 -15.74 2.02
CA VAL A 32 3.41 -16.68 2.83
C VAL A 32 3.58 -18.00 2.09
N TYR A 33 4.59 -18.76 2.46
CA TYR A 33 4.92 -20.04 1.85
C TYR A 33 4.81 -21.12 2.92
N VAL A 34 4.05 -22.17 2.65
CA VAL A 34 3.88 -23.30 3.55
C VAL A 34 4.46 -24.54 2.89
N TYR A 35 5.53 -25.07 3.46
CA TYR A 35 6.08 -26.34 3.04
C TYR A 35 5.49 -27.46 3.89
N ASN A 36 4.78 -28.37 3.24
CA ASN A 36 4.23 -29.57 3.85
C ASN A 36 5.17 -30.76 3.60
N HIS A 37 5.55 -31.43 4.68
CA HIS A 37 6.28 -32.67 4.68
C HIS A 37 5.39 -33.81 5.20
N GLU A 38 5.03 -34.71 4.29
CA GLU A 38 4.31 -35.95 4.54
C GLU A 38 2.92 -35.78 5.17
N GLY A 39 2.32 -34.61 5.06
CA GLY A 39 1.00 -34.30 5.65
C GLY A 39 1.02 -34.18 7.17
N THR A 40 2.20 -34.18 7.78
CA THR A 40 2.36 -34.24 9.24
C THR A 40 3.24 -33.15 9.79
N HIS A 41 4.07 -32.50 8.97
CA HIS A 41 4.94 -31.42 9.41
C HIS A 41 4.86 -30.26 8.44
N TYR A 42 4.51 -29.09 8.96
CA TYR A 42 4.29 -27.86 8.21
C TYR A 42 5.34 -26.83 8.62
N ARG A 43 5.98 -26.20 7.65
CA ARG A 43 6.96 -25.14 7.84
C ARG A 43 6.47 -23.87 7.16
N VAL A 44 6.44 -22.76 7.88
CA VAL A 44 5.93 -21.49 7.36
C VAL A 44 7.09 -20.52 7.15
N PHE A 45 7.13 -19.90 5.98
CA PHE A 45 8.10 -18.88 5.61
C PHE A 45 7.36 -17.59 5.24
N GLU A 46 7.80 -16.47 5.79
CA GLU A 46 7.14 -15.18 5.55
C GLU A 46 7.63 -14.49 4.27
N ASN A 47 8.73 -14.98 3.70
CA ASN A 47 9.30 -14.46 2.46
C ASN A 47 10.09 -15.53 1.71
N LEU A 48 10.35 -15.27 0.43
CA LEU A 48 11.06 -16.19 -0.46
C LEU A 48 12.51 -16.45 -0.02
N VAL A 49 13.16 -15.49 0.65
CA VAL A 49 14.55 -15.62 1.08
C VAL A 49 14.68 -16.69 2.17
N GLU A 50 13.78 -16.71 3.14
CA GLU A 50 13.73 -17.75 4.17
C GLU A 50 13.50 -19.14 3.58
N LEU A 51 12.59 -19.25 2.60
CA LEU A 51 12.33 -20.50 1.89
C LEU A 51 13.58 -21.01 1.15
N ILE A 52 14.28 -20.14 0.43
CA ILE A 52 15.52 -20.48 -0.28
C ILE A 52 16.59 -20.93 0.70
N HIS A 53 16.79 -20.19 1.81
CA HIS A 53 17.76 -20.58 2.83
C HIS A 53 17.45 -21.94 3.47
N PHE A 54 16.18 -22.32 3.61
CA PHE A 54 15.82 -23.65 4.06
C PHE A 54 16.27 -24.72 3.07
N PHE A 55 15.93 -24.58 1.78
CA PHE A 55 16.28 -25.59 0.77
C PHE A 55 17.78 -25.67 0.46
N GLU A 56 18.46 -24.52 0.39
CA GLU A 56 19.87 -24.47 -0.02
C GLU A 56 20.84 -24.61 1.16
N LEU A 57 20.48 -24.07 2.34
CA LEU A 57 21.38 -23.99 3.50
C LEU A 57 20.92 -24.85 4.67
N GLY A 58 19.76 -25.51 4.59
CA GLY A 58 19.19 -26.29 5.69
C GLY A 58 18.80 -25.44 6.90
N LYS A 59 18.60 -24.13 6.71
CA LYS A 59 18.20 -23.22 7.80
C LYS A 59 16.73 -23.43 8.14
N GLU A 60 16.46 -23.98 9.32
CA GLU A 60 15.08 -24.17 9.79
C GLU A 60 14.34 -22.84 9.96
N PRO A 61 13.03 -22.78 9.63
CA PRO A 61 12.22 -21.59 9.80
C PRO A 61 11.93 -21.29 11.26
N LEU A 62 11.45 -20.08 11.52
CA LEU A 62 11.01 -19.68 12.85
C LEU A 62 9.73 -20.38 13.30
N TYR A 63 8.90 -20.82 12.33
CA TYR A 63 7.57 -21.38 12.57
C TYR A 63 7.43 -22.76 11.92
N SER A 64 7.09 -23.75 12.74
CA SER A 64 6.77 -25.10 12.31
C SER A 64 5.64 -25.70 13.16
N PHE A 65 4.82 -26.56 12.55
CA PHE A 65 3.64 -27.15 13.17
C PHE A 65 3.53 -28.62 12.78
N ASP A 66 3.05 -29.45 13.71
CA ASP A 66 2.82 -30.88 13.49
C ASP A 66 1.33 -31.22 13.26
N SER A 67 0.48 -30.19 13.17
CA SER A 67 -0.94 -30.32 12.90
C SER A 67 -1.43 -29.21 11.97
N GLU A 68 -2.38 -29.55 11.10
CA GLU A 68 -3.04 -28.58 10.22
C GLU A 68 -3.87 -27.58 11.04
N GLU A 69 -4.47 -28.02 12.14
CA GLU A 69 -5.26 -27.15 13.02
C GLU A 69 -4.41 -26.04 13.67
N ASP A 70 -3.19 -26.35 14.11
CA ASP A 70 -2.29 -25.36 14.70
C ASP A 70 -1.72 -24.41 13.64
N LEU A 71 -1.42 -24.94 12.45
CA LEU A 71 -1.04 -24.14 11.29
C LEU A 71 -2.14 -23.13 10.94
N ASP A 72 -3.39 -23.57 10.81
CA ASP A 72 -4.52 -22.72 10.44
C ASP A 72 -4.73 -21.61 11.48
N LYS A 73 -4.78 -21.97 12.77
CA LYS A 73 -4.89 -20.99 13.86
C LYS A 73 -3.77 -19.95 13.83
N PHE A 74 -2.55 -20.37 13.52
CA PHE A 74 -1.41 -19.48 13.39
C PHE A 74 -1.58 -18.53 12.20
N LEU A 75 -1.89 -19.04 11.00
CA LEU A 75 -2.04 -18.23 9.80
C LEU A 75 -3.22 -17.24 9.89
N GLU A 76 -4.30 -17.62 10.57
CA GLU A 76 -5.44 -16.75 10.87
C GLU A 76 -5.09 -15.53 11.72
N GLN A 77 -4.07 -15.67 12.56
CA GLN A 77 -3.61 -14.66 13.52
C GLN A 77 -2.31 -13.96 13.10
N LEU A 78 -1.61 -14.51 12.09
CA LEU A 78 -0.31 -14.02 11.66
C LEU A 78 -0.38 -12.52 11.36
N PRO A 79 0.52 -11.70 11.94
CA PRO A 79 0.64 -10.31 11.59
C PRO A 79 0.95 -10.16 10.10
N LEU A 80 0.06 -9.47 9.37
CA LEU A 80 0.27 -9.14 7.95
C LEU A 80 1.38 -8.09 7.76
N LYS A 81 1.90 -7.52 8.85
CA LYS A 81 3.05 -6.63 8.85
C LYS A 81 4.30 -7.41 9.20
N GLU A 82 5.04 -7.80 8.17
CA GLU A 82 6.49 -7.69 8.07
C GLU A 82 6.93 -8.25 6.71
N GLY A 83 7.73 -7.48 5.97
CA GLY A 83 8.30 -7.95 4.70
C GLY A 83 8.22 -7.00 3.49
N LYS A 84 8.24 -5.68 3.69
CA LYS A 84 8.73 -4.66 2.73
C LYS A 84 8.73 -3.31 3.45
N ARG A 85 9.58 -2.36 3.03
CA ARG A 85 9.51 -0.96 3.51
C ARG A 85 8.04 -0.52 3.50
N PRO A 86 7.56 0.24 4.51
CA PRO A 86 6.19 0.73 4.44
C PRO A 86 6.02 1.45 3.11
N LEU A 87 5.05 1.00 2.30
CA LEU A 87 4.80 1.60 1.00
C LEU A 87 4.54 3.08 1.20
N ASN A 88 5.20 3.89 0.38
CA ASN A 88 4.96 5.32 0.35
C ASN A 88 3.54 5.57 -0.14
N LEU A 89 3.03 6.77 0.15
CA LEU A 89 1.71 7.18 -0.32
C LEU A 89 1.85 8.15 -1.47
N LYS A 90 1.24 7.79 -2.60
CA LYS A 90 1.17 8.62 -3.80
C LYS A 90 -0.15 9.37 -3.80
N LEU A 91 -0.07 10.70 -3.70
CA LEU A 91 -1.17 11.62 -3.89
C LEU A 91 -1.31 11.89 -5.39
N ASN A 92 -2.42 11.48 -6.00
CA ASN A 92 -2.77 11.82 -7.38
C ASN A 92 -3.78 12.97 -7.40
N TYR A 93 -3.56 13.92 -8.30
CA TYR A 93 -4.42 15.09 -8.49
C TYR A 93 -4.29 15.60 -9.93
N ARG A 94 -5.25 16.44 -10.34
CA ARG A 94 -5.26 17.01 -11.69
C ARG A 94 -5.64 18.48 -11.72
N TYR A 95 -5.18 19.15 -12.75
CA TYR A 95 -5.65 20.46 -13.16
C TYR A 95 -6.64 20.29 -14.32
N ARG A 96 -7.72 21.07 -14.31
CA ARG A 96 -8.68 21.19 -15.41
C ARG A 96 -8.94 22.69 -15.63
N ASP A 97 -8.79 23.17 -16.86
CA ASP A 97 -9.11 24.55 -17.20
C ASP A 97 -10.60 24.72 -17.61
N GLY A 98 -11.01 25.97 -17.85
CA GLY A 98 -12.35 26.33 -18.34
C GLY A 98 -12.68 25.77 -19.73
N ALA A 99 -11.67 25.34 -20.50
CA ALA A 99 -11.83 24.65 -21.79
C ALA A 99 -11.84 23.10 -21.65
N ASN A 100 -11.82 22.59 -20.41
CA ASN A 100 -11.81 21.17 -20.06
C ASN A 100 -10.55 20.39 -20.50
N TYR A 101 -9.44 21.09 -20.79
CA TYR A 101 -8.13 20.47 -20.93
C TYR A 101 -7.63 19.99 -19.57
N LYS A 102 -6.97 18.83 -19.53
CA LYS A 102 -6.57 18.18 -18.27
C LYS A 102 -5.06 17.96 -18.20
N GLN A 103 -4.49 18.20 -17.02
CA GLN A 103 -3.10 17.87 -16.71
C GLN A 103 -3.07 17.07 -15.40
N PHE A 104 -2.38 15.94 -15.40
CA PHE A 104 -2.30 15.03 -14.25
C PHE A 104 -0.93 15.14 -13.59
N GLY A 105 -0.88 14.92 -12.28
CA GLY A 105 0.35 14.90 -11.53
C GLY A 105 0.22 14.18 -10.21
N TRP A 106 1.36 14.00 -9.55
CA TRP A 106 1.43 13.24 -8.31
C TRP A 106 2.55 13.75 -7.41
N VAL A 107 2.43 13.45 -6.12
CA VAL A 107 3.48 13.64 -5.10
C VAL A 107 3.55 12.39 -4.24
N ILE A 108 4.76 11.96 -3.89
CA ILE A 108 5.00 10.73 -3.14
C ILE A 108 5.56 11.08 -1.77
N PHE A 109 4.85 10.67 -0.72
CA PHE A 109 5.21 10.93 0.67
C PHE A 109 5.75 9.67 1.33
N ALA A 110 6.80 9.85 2.14
CA ALA A 110 7.26 8.80 3.04
C ALA A 110 6.15 8.42 4.04
N ASN A 111 5.96 7.12 4.28
CA ASN A 111 4.89 6.64 5.17
C ASN A 111 5.35 5.71 6.30
N PRO A 112 6.28 6.15 7.17
CA PRO A 112 6.82 5.30 8.24
C PRO A 112 5.76 4.85 9.26
N ARG A 113 4.62 5.56 9.34
CA ARG A 113 3.52 5.26 10.26
C ARG A 113 2.46 4.34 9.68
N CYS A 114 2.65 3.84 8.45
CA CYS A 114 1.71 2.94 7.77
C CYS A 114 0.27 3.49 7.70
N ILE A 115 0.10 4.79 7.42
CA ILE A 115 -1.23 5.37 7.16
C ILE A 115 -1.77 4.75 5.87
N THR A 116 -3.00 4.24 5.90
CA THR A 116 -3.62 3.62 4.71
C THR A 116 -4.12 4.67 3.72
N PRO A 117 -4.18 4.36 2.41
CA PRO A 117 -4.78 5.23 1.42
C PRO A 117 -6.19 5.64 1.80
N ARG A 118 -7.02 4.70 2.27
CA ARG A 118 -8.39 5.01 2.72
C ARG A 118 -8.40 6.10 3.80
N LYS A 119 -7.58 5.95 4.85
CA LYS A 119 -7.50 6.94 5.93
C LYS A 119 -6.97 8.29 5.43
N ALA A 120 -5.93 8.29 4.59
CA ALA A 120 -5.40 9.52 4.01
C ALA A 120 -6.42 10.22 3.10
N ASN A 121 -7.19 9.45 2.30
CA ASN A 121 -8.29 9.97 1.49
C ASN A 121 -9.39 10.60 2.35
N GLU A 122 -9.78 9.95 3.45
CA GLU A 122 -10.78 10.46 4.41
C GLU A 122 -10.31 11.77 5.04
N GLU A 123 -9.08 11.81 5.60
CA GLU A 123 -8.53 13.01 6.24
C GLU A 123 -8.32 14.18 5.27
N LEU A 124 -7.85 13.91 4.04
CA LEU A 124 -7.63 14.98 3.06
C LEU A 124 -8.95 15.55 2.55
N LYS A 125 -9.98 14.72 2.36
CA LYS A 125 -11.30 15.18 1.88
C LYS A 125 -11.96 16.21 2.79
N GLU A 126 -11.77 16.10 4.10
CA GLU A 126 -12.27 17.07 5.08
C GLU A 126 -11.67 18.48 4.90
N LYS A 127 -10.55 18.58 4.19
CA LYS A 127 -9.78 19.81 3.96
C LYS A 127 -9.97 20.38 2.56
N LEU A 128 -10.68 19.69 1.68
CA LEU A 128 -10.95 20.14 0.32
C LEU A 128 -12.06 21.21 0.29
N ILE A 129 -11.94 22.12 -0.66
CA ILE A 129 -12.99 23.04 -1.09
C ILE A 129 -14.07 22.20 -1.79
N TYR A 130 -15.32 22.29 -1.31
CA TYR A 130 -16.44 21.48 -1.79
C TYR A 130 -16.16 19.96 -1.86
N SER A 131 -15.27 19.45 -1.00
CA SER A 131 -14.85 18.03 -0.96
C SER A 131 -14.15 17.51 -2.24
N GLU A 132 -13.76 18.38 -3.16
CA GLU A 132 -13.19 17.99 -4.47
C GLU A 132 -11.93 18.80 -4.84
N TYR A 133 -11.87 20.08 -4.46
CA TYR A 133 -10.86 21.01 -4.95
C TYR A 133 -9.87 21.47 -3.87
N PHE A 134 -8.68 21.89 -4.28
CA PHE A 134 -7.69 22.56 -3.44
C PHE A 134 -6.75 23.44 -4.28
N VAL A 135 -5.96 24.29 -3.62
CA VAL A 135 -4.89 25.06 -4.26
C VAL A 135 -3.55 24.39 -3.90
N PRO A 136 -2.82 23.76 -4.84
CA PRO A 136 -1.59 23.04 -4.53
C PRO A 136 -0.54 23.88 -3.81
N GLN A 137 -0.40 25.15 -4.17
CA GLN A 137 0.59 26.05 -3.60
C GLN A 137 0.36 26.33 -2.12
N ASP A 138 -0.90 26.40 -1.66
CA ASP A 138 -1.23 26.57 -0.24
C ASP A 138 -0.76 25.37 0.60
N TRP A 139 -0.62 24.20 -0.03
CA TRP A 139 -0.17 22.95 0.58
C TRP A 139 1.30 22.64 0.28
N GLY A 140 2.01 23.55 -0.40
CA GLY A 140 3.40 23.37 -0.82
C GLY A 140 3.59 22.27 -1.88
N LEU A 141 2.57 22.02 -2.70
CA LEU A 141 2.59 21.02 -3.78
C LEU A 141 2.85 21.67 -5.14
N PRO A 142 3.40 20.92 -6.12
CA PRO A 142 3.61 21.42 -7.47
C PRO A 142 2.31 21.86 -8.17
N LYS A 143 2.33 23.02 -8.82
CA LYS A 143 1.25 23.44 -9.74
C LYS A 143 1.38 22.68 -11.06
N LEU A 144 0.30 22.10 -11.58
CA LEU A 144 0.34 21.31 -12.83
C LEU A 144 0.18 22.14 -14.10
N GLN A 145 -0.21 23.41 -13.99
CA GLN A 145 -0.38 24.32 -15.12
C GLN A 145 0.96 24.60 -15.82
N LYS A 146 1.22 23.91 -16.94
CA LYS A 146 2.49 24.03 -17.71
C LYS A 146 2.47 25.10 -18.82
N HIS A 147 1.29 25.58 -19.19
CA HIS A 147 1.11 26.54 -20.27
C HIS A 147 1.09 27.98 -19.74
N ALA A 148 1.21 28.96 -20.66
CA ALA A 148 1.06 30.36 -20.31
C ALA A 148 -0.34 30.60 -19.74
N TYR A 149 -0.40 31.35 -18.64
CA TYR A 149 -1.65 31.64 -17.94
C TYR A 149 -2.59 32.48 -18.80
N ASP A 150 -3.80 31.98 -19.00
CA ASP A 150 -4.92 32.63 -19.68
C ASP A 150 -6.01 32.98 -18.65
N PRO A 151 -6.22 34.26 -18.32
CA PRO A 151 -7.19 34.67 -17.31
C PRO A 151 -8.65 34.35 -17.64
N GLU A 152 -8.98 33.98 -18.89
CA GLU A 152 -10.36 33.63 -19.27
C GLU A 152 -10.72 32.19 -18.87
N ILE A 153 -9.74 31.29 -18.83
CA ILE A 153 -9.97 29.86 -18.63
C ILE A 153 -9.17 29.27 -17.47
N ASP A 154 -8.11 29.94 -17.01
CA ASP A 154 -7.23 29.40 -16.00
C ASP A 154 -7.57 29.84 -14.58
N HIS A 155 -7.49 28.89 -13.66
CA HIS A 155 -7.66 29.10 -12.23
C HIS A 155 -6.60 28.34 -11.43
N GLU A 156 -6.59 28.54 -10.12
CA GLU A 156 -5.57 27.92 -9.24
C GLU A 156 -6.01 26.57 -8.69
N TRP A 157 -7.31 26.27 -8.75
CA TRP A 157 -7.88 25.05 -8.20
C TRP A 157 -7.45 23.80 -8.97
N HIS A 158 -7.13 22.76 -8.21
CA HIS A 158 -6.84 21.42 -8.69
C HIS A 158 -7.83 20.45 -8.03
N GLU A 159 -8.12 19.37 -8.73
CA GLU A 159 -9.02 18.31 -8.30
C GLU A 159 -8.21 17.20 -7.64
N PHE A 160 -8.62 16.84 -6.42
CA PHE A 160 -8.12 15.66 -5.75
C PHE A 160 -8.65 14.39 -6.44
N GLU A 161 -7.78 13.43 -6.74
CA GLU A 161 -8.20 12.14 -7.29
C GLU A 161 -8.20 11.05 -6.20
N ASN A 162 -7.01 10.67 -5.72
CA ASN A 162 -6.90 9.69 -4.65
C ASN A 162 -5.50 9.67 -4.00
N PHE A 163 -5.41 8.95 -2.89
CA PHE A 163 -4.18 8.30 -2.47
C PHE A 163 -4.15 6.83 -2.94
N GLU A 164 -2.96 6.36 -3.30
CA GLU A 164 -2.66 4.95 -3.53
C GLU A 164 -1.30 4.56 -2.93
N TRP A 165 -1.09 3.25 -2.77
CA TRP A 165 0.20 2.71 -2.37
C TRP A 165 1.21 2.79 -3.50
N THR A 166 2.48 3.06 -3.16
CA THR A 166 3.59 2.97 -4.12
C THR A 166 4.89 2.50 -3.45
N ASP A 167 5.73 1.80 -4.21
CA ASP A 167 7.09 1.43 -3.84
C ASP A 167 8.14 2.41 -4.37
N GLU A 168 7.72 3.44 -5.13
CA GLU A 168 8.55 4.56 -5.57
C GLU A 168 9.08 5.37 -4.38
N ASP A 169 10.29 5.94 -4.53
CA ASP A 169 10.88 6.80 -3.50
C ASP A 169 10.06 8.10 -3.29
N ALA A 170 10.11 8.62 -2.06
CA ALA A 170 9.42 9.87 -1.72
C ALA A 170 9.97 11.04 -2.56
N THR A 171 9.06 11.82 -3.12
CA THR A 171 9.37 13.03 -3.88
C THR A 171 9.17 14.31 -3.06
N ASP A 172 8.50 14.20 -1.92
CA ASP A 172 8.35 15.26 -0.91
C ASP A 172 9.21 14.94 0.31
N GLU A 173 9.82 15.98 0.89
CA GLU A 173 10.63 15.84 2.11
C GLU A 173 9.78 15.55 3.36
N ARG A 174 8.47 15.84 3.30
CA ARG A 174 7.53 15.58 4.38
C ARG A 174 7.09 14.12 4.37
N GLU A 175 6.93 13.56 5.56
CA GLU A 175 6.16 12.34 5.74
C GLU A 175 4.66 12.62 5.56
N ILE A 176 3.89 11.63 5.13
CA ILE A 176 2.44 11.78 4.91
C ILE A 176 1.70 12.25 6.17
N SER A 177 2.07 11.74 7.35
CA SER A 177 1.45 12.20 8.60
C SER A 177 1.74 13.67 8.91
N ARG A 178 2.91 14.16 8.48
CA ARG A 178 3.26 15.57 8.67
C ARG A 178 2.49 16.43 7.68
N PHE A 179 2.51 16.05 6.40
CA PHE A 179 1.72 16.71 5.35
C PHE A 179 0.25 16.85 5.74
N LEU A 180 -0.40 15.73 6.10
CA LEU A 180 -1.81 15.72 6.50
C LEU A 180 -2.08 16.59 7.73
N ASN A 181 -1.13 16.80 8.65
CA ASN A 181 -1.31 17.69 9.79
C ASN A 181 -1.10 19.17 9.44
N GLU A 182 -0.21 19.48 8.49
CA GLU A 182 0.14 20.86 8.11
C GLU A 182 -0.89 21.51 7.18
N ILE A 183 -1.56 20.73 6.33
CA ILE A 183 -2.55 21.29 5.41
C ILE A 183 -3.80 21.77 6.14
N GLU A 184 -4.28 22.96 5.77
CA GLU A 184 -5.51 23.55 6.30
C GLU A 184 -6.65 23.43 5.29
N LYS A 185 -7.89 23.54 5.79
CA LYS A 185 -9.08 23.47 4.94
C LYS A 185 -9.08 24.66 3.98
N GLY A 186 -9.27 24.38 2.69
CA GLY A 186 -9.41 25.43 1.68
C GLY A 186 -10.62 26.33 1.96
N TYR A 187 -10.52 27.59 1.55
CA TYR A 187 -11.60 28.56 1.72
C TYR A 187 -12.82 28.22 0.86
N GLU A 188 -14.01 28.24 1.46
CA GLU A 188 -15.28 28.20 0.74
C GLU A 188 -15.65 29.65 0.41
N VAL A 189 -15.61 30.03 -0.88
CA VAL A 189 -16.04 31.35 -1.36
C VAL A 189 -17.57 31.42 -1.41
#